data_AF-A0A554VW08-F1
#
_entry.id   AF-A0A554VW08-F1
#
_cell.length_a   1.000
_cell.length_b   1.000
_cell.length_c   1.000
_cell.angle_alpha   90.00
_cell.angle_beta   90.00
_cell.angle_gamma   90.00
#
_symmetry.space_group_name_H-M   'P 1'
#
loop_
_entity.id
_entity.type
_entity.pdbx_description
1 polymer ?
#
loop_
_entity_poly.entity_id
_entity_poly.type
_entity_poly.pdbx_seq_one_letter_code
_entity_poly.pdbx_strand_id
1 'polypeptide(L)' 'MEHDATLQHETTLEHALDVARANQKKAQLLLDEARAAHAAGEIGDDRVAQLERLLDLANVDLRRVMREQ' A
#
# COMPACT_ATOMS: atom_id res chain seq x y z
N MET A 1 -35.63 1.67 8.28
CA MET A 1 -34.41 0.86 8.05
C MET A 1 -33.33 1.83 7.59
N GLU A 2 -32.65 2.50 8.51
CA GLU A 2 -31.57 3.47 8.19
C GLU A 2 -30.28 3.19 8.98
N HIS A 3 -30.29 2.22 9.90
CA HIS A 3 -29.14 1.91 10.77
C HIS A 3 -28.18 0.84 10.20
N ASP A 4 -28.59 0.09 9.17
CA ASP A 4 -27.76 -0.97 8.57
C ASP A 4 -26.65 -0.41 7.66
N ALA A 5 -26.92 0.69 6.95
CA ALA A 5 -26.01 1.24 5.95
C ALA A 5 -24.78 1.91 6.58
N THR A 6 -24.92 2.56 7.73
CA THR A 6 -23.80 3.23 8.44
C THR A 6 -22.83 2.21 9.04
N LEU A 7 -23.33 1.14 9.66
CA LEU A 7 -22.50 0.07 10.23
C LEU A 7 -21.74 -0.73 9.16
N GLN A 8 -22.35 -0.98 8.00
CA GLN A 8 -21.67 -1.61 6.86
C GLN A 8 -20.58 -0.71 6.26
N HIS A 9 -20.76 0.61 6.23
CA HIS A 9 -19.73 1.53 5.74
C HIS A 9 -18.54 1.59 6.71
N GLU A 10 -18.78 1.70 8.01
CA GLU A 10 -17.72 1.74 9.04
C GLU A 10 -16.83 0.48 9.01
N THR A 11 -17.45 -0.70 8.91
CA THR A 11 -16.72 -1.99 8.82
C THR A 11 -15.94 -2.16 7.51
N THR A 12 -16.40 -1.55 6.42
CA THR A 12 -15.73 -1.59 5.11
C THR A 12 -14.52 -0.64 5.07
N LEU A 13 -14.64 0.53 5.71
CA LEU A 13 -13.61 1.56 5.73
C LEU A 13 -12.46 1.20 6.69
N GLU A 14 -12.76 0.61 7.85
CA GLU A 14 -11.76 0.01 8.74
C GLU A 14 -10.99 -1.11 8.02
N HIS A 15 -11.69 -1.99 7.31
CA HIS A 15 -11.05 -3.04 6.52
C HIS A 15 -10.18 -2.48 5.38
N ALA A 16 -10.65 -1.44 4.67
CA ALA A 16 -9.87 -0.77 3.64
C ALA A 16 -8.59 -0.13 4.20
N LEU A 17 -8.65 0.41 5.42
CA LEU A 17 -7.48 1.01 6.07
C LEU A 17 -6.43 -0.05 6.42
N ASP A 18 -6.85 -1.19 6.96
CA ASP A 18 -5.95 -2.30 7.27
C ASP A 18 -5.30 -2.88 6.02
N VAL A 19 -6.07 -3.05 4.95
CA VAL A 19 -5.56 -3.48 3.64
C VAL A 19 -4.56 -2.46 3.08
N ALA A 20 -4.88 -1.16 3.13
CA ALA A 20 -3.98 -0.12 2.65
C ALA A 20 -2.66 -0.07 3.43
N ARG A 21 -2.71 -0.24 4.76
CA ARG A 21 -1.51 -0.35 5.62
C ARG A 21 -0.68 -1.59 5.29
N ALA A 22 -1.32 -2.74 5.11
CA ALA A 22 -0.65 -3.98 4.75
C ALA A 22 0.04 -3.86 3.38
N ASN A 23 -0.63 -3.25 2.40
CA ASN A 23 -0.10 -3.02 1.06
C ASN A 23 1.10 -2.07 1.08
N GLN A 24 1.01 -0.96 1.80
CA GLN A 24 2.13 -0.02 1.95
C GLN A 24 3.34 -0.70 2.59
N LYS A 25 3.13 -1.48 3.66
CA LYS A 25 4.21 -2.22 4.32
C LYS A 25 4.85 -3.25 3.39
N LYS A 26 4.04 -3.99 2.62
CA LYS A 26 4.56 -4.99 1.68
C LYS A 26 5.33 -4.34 0.53
N ALA A 27 4.86 -3.20 0.00
CA ALA A 27 5.56 -2.44 -1.03
C ALA A 27 6.93 -1.94 -0.54
N GLN A 28 7.01 -1.46 0.70
CA GLN A 28 8.28 -1.05 1.31
C GLN A 28 9.26 -2.23 1.41
N LEU A 29 8.81 -3.37 1.92
CA LEU A 29 9.64 -4.57 2.03
C LEU A 29 10.17 -5.03 0.66
N LEU A 30 9.32 -5.03 -0.37
CA LEU A 30 9.72 -5.38 -1.73
C LEU A 30 10.78 -4.41 -2.29
N LEU A 31 10.64 -3.12 -2.00
CA LEU A 31 11.63 -2.13 -2.43
C LEU A 31 12.97 -2.31 -1.70
N ASP A 32 12.94 -2.61 -0.40
CA ASP A 32 14.15 -2.86 0.38
C ASP A 32 14.89 -4.12 -0.13
N GLU A 33 14.16 -5.20 -0.38
CA GLU A 33 14.68 -6.43 -1.00
C GLU A 33 15.26 -6.14 -2.40
N ALA A 34 14.56 -5.35 -3.21
CA ALA A 34 15.02 -4.98 -4.55
C ALA A 34 16.28 -4.12 -4.51
N ARG A 35 16.42 -3.19 -3.56
CA ARG A 35 17.65 -2.39 -3.40
C ARG A 35 18.84 -3.28 -3.03
N ALA A 36 18.63 -4.29 -2.18
CA ALA A 36 19.67 -5.28 -1.87
C ALA A 36 20.04 -6.12 -3.10
N ALA A 37 19.05 -6.64 -3.84
CA ALA A 37 19.27 -7.41 -5.07
C ALA A 37 19.94 -6.58 -6.18
N HIS A 38 19.60 -5.29 -6.28
CA HIS A 38 20.23 -4.36 -7.22
C HIS A 38 21.71 -4.13 -6.87
N ALA A 39 22.03 -3.96 -5.58
CA ALA A 39 23.41 -3.85 -5.11
C ALA A 39 24.23 -5.13 -5.37
N ALA A 40 23.56 -6.29 -5.41
CA ALA A 40 24.16 -7.57 -5.81
C ALA A 40 24.24 -7.77 -7.34
N GLY A 41 23.67 -6.85 -8.13
CA GLY A 41 23.63 -6.94 -9.60
C GLY A 41 22.63 -7.97 -10.15
N GLU A 42 21.72 -8.47 -9.32
CA GLU A 42 20.73 -9.49 -9.69
C GLU A 42 19.53 -8.92 -10.46
N ILE A 43 19.26 -7.63 -10.28
CA ILE A 43 18.23 -6.88 -11.01
C ILE A 43 18.80 -5.55 -11.48
N GLY A 44 18.18 -4.96 -12.51
CA GLY A 44 18.55 -3.63 -13.01
C GLY A 44 17.74 -2.49 -12.38
N ASP A 45 18.19 -1.26 -12.60
CA ASP A 45 17.57 -0.01 -12.12
C ASP A 45 16.07 0.09 -12.45
N ASP A 46 15.66 -0.39 -13.64
CA ASP A 46 14.26 -0.38 -14.06
C ASP A 46 13.34 -1.12 -13.08
N ARG A 47 13.82 -2.20 -12.46
CA ARG A 47 13.04 -2.98 -11.51
C ARG A 47 12.91 -2.27 -10.17
N VAL A 48 13.97 -1.60 -9.71
CA VAL A 48 13.95 -0.76 -8.52
C VAL A 48 12.96 0.38 -8.73
N ALA A 49 13.05 1.08 -9.87
CA ALA A 49 12.16 2.20 -10.19
C ALA A 49 10.68 1.79 -10.28
N GLN A 50 10.38 0.57 -10.74
CA GLN A 50 9.01 0.03 -10.71
C GLN A 50 8.48 -0.13 -9.29
N LEU A 51 9.31 -0.62 -8.37
CA LEU A 51 8.93 -0.85 -6.98
C LEU A 51 8.84 0.46 -6.17
N GLU A 52 9.64 1.46 -6.52
CA GLU A 52 9.47 2.82 -5.98
C GLU A 52 8.11 3.41 -6.37
N ARG A 53 7.72 3.30 -7.65
CA ARG A 53 6.37 3.74 -8.10
C ARG A 53 5.23 2.98 -7.41
N LEU A 54 5.42 1.68 -7.13
CA LEU A 54 4.44 0.88 -6.41
C LEU A 54 4.26 1.38 -4.97
N LEU A 55 5.36 1.68 -4.29
CA LEU A 55 5.33 2.24 -2.93
C LEU A 55 4.66 3.63 -2.92
N ASP A 56 4.95 4.47 -3.91
CA ASP A 56 4.29 5.78 -4.05
C ASP A 56 2.78 5.64 -4.21
N LEU A 57 2.32 4.70 -5.04
CA LEU A 57 0.90 4.41 -5.22
C LEU A 57 0.26 3.94 -3.91
N ALA A 58 0.89 2.97 -3.22
CA ALA A 58 0.38 2.48 -1.93
C ALA A 58 0.31 3.58 -0.86
N ASN A 59 1.26 4.51 -0.87
CA ASN A 59 1.25 5.68 0.01
C ASN A 59 0.10 6.66 -0.35
N VAL A 60 -0.20 6.85 -1.64
CA VAL A 60 -1.36 7.65 -2.08
C VAL A 60 -2.65 7.01 -1.60
N ASP A 61 -2.82 5.71 -1.80
CA ASP A 61 -4.03 4.99 -1.43
C ASP A 61 -4.25 4.99 0.09
N LEU A 62 -3.20 4.74 0.88
CA LEU A 62 -3.27 4.85 2.34
C LEU A 62 -3.72 6.25 2.78
N ARG A 63 -3.19 7.31 2.17
CA ARG A 63 -3.61 8.69 2.47
C ARG A 63 -5.07 8.97 2.09
N ARG A 64 -5.59 8.35 1.03
CA ARG A 64 -6.99 8.51 0.64
C ARG A 64 -7.90 7.86 1.67
N VAL A 65 -7.64 6.60 2.01
CA VAL A 65 -8.43 5.88 3.01
C VAL A 65 -8.37 6.57 4.37
N MET A 66 -7.20 7.06 4.80
CA MET A 66 -7.09 7.83 6.06
C MET A 66 -7.84 9.17 6.06
N ARG A 67 -8.17 9.75 4.90
CA ARG A 67 -8.96 10.99 4.81
C ARG A 67 -10.46 10.73 4.76
N GLU A 68 -10.85 9.50 4.41
CA GLU A 68 -12.25 9.06 4.29
C GLU A 68 -12.78 8.43 5.59
N GLN A 69 -11.90 8.11 6.55
CA GLN A 69 -12.20 7.76 7.95
C GLN A 69 -12.57 9.01 8.77
#